data_AF-A0A7K9N157-F1
#
_entry.id   AF-A0A7K9N157-F1
#
_cell.length_a   1.000
_cell.length_b   1.000
_cell.length_c   1.000
_cell.angle_alpha   90.00
_cell.angle_beta   90.00
_cell.angle_gamma   90.00
#
_symmetry.space_group_name_H-M   'P 1'
#
loop_
_entity.id
_entity.type
_entity.pdbx_description
1 polymer ?
#
loop_
_entity_poly.entity_id
_entity_poly.type
_entity_poly.pdbx_seq_one_letter_code
_entity_poly.pdbx_strand_id
1 'polypeptide(L)'
;ADPYVKASLMAEGRRLKKRKTSIKKNTLNPNYNEALVFDVPHESVHHVSLTIAVVDYDCIGHNEVIGLCRVGSDADGPGREHWAQMLANPRKPIEHWHTLVEVR
;
A
#
# COMPACT_ATOMS: atom_id res chain seq x y z
N ALA A 1 -17.31 4.95 8.29
CA ALA A 1 -16.33 4.55 7.27
C ALA A 1 -16.62 3.15 6.77
N ASP A 2 -16.57 3.01 5.46
CA ASP A 2 -16.56 1.78 4.68
C ASP A 2 -15.16 1.62 4.03
N PRO A 3 -14.10 1.31 4.81
CA PRO A 3 -12.74 1.41 4.31
C PRO A 3 -12.36 0.30 3.32
N TYR A 4 -11.58 0.67 2.30
CA TYR A 4 -10.81 -0.26 1.47
C TYR A 4 -9.36 0.21 1.30
N VAL A 5 -8.46 -0.73 1.01
CA VAL A 5 -7.05 -0.44 0.77
C VAL A 5 -6.78 -0.38 -0.72
N LYS A 6 -6.02 0.63 -1.15
CA LYS A 6 -5.57 0.86 -2.52
C LYS A 6 -4.05 0.85 -2.56
N ALA A 7 -3.46 -0.22 -3.09
CA ALA A 7 -2.02 -0.31 -3.33
C ALA A 7 -1.69 0.13 -4.77
N SER A 8 -0.77 1.08 -4.91
CA SER A 8 -0.31 1.61 -6.19
C SER A 8 1.18 1.35 -6.34
N LEU A 9 1.57 0.58 -7.36
CA LEU A 9 2.96 0.40 -7.76
C LEU A 9 3.42 1.64 -8.51
N MET A 10 4.53 2.21 -8.06
CA MET A 10 5.11 3.45 -8.53
C MET A 10 6.55 3.17 -9.00
N ALA A 11 6.98 3.89 -10.04
CA ALA A 11 8.37 3.98 -10.45
C ALA A 11 8.61 5.40 -10.98
N GLU A 12 9.69 6.04 -10.55
CA GLU A 12 10.06 7.41 -10.99
C GLU A 12 8.89 8.40 -10.86
N GLY A 13 8.15 8.33 -9.74
CA GLY A 13 6.98 9.18 -9.48
C GLY A 13 5.74 8.87 -10.32
N ARG A 14 5.79 7.91 -11.25
CA ARG A 14 4.66 7.50 -12.09
C ARG A 14 4.02 6.22 -11.58
N ARG A 15 2.68 6.19 -11.59
CA ARG A 15 1.92 4.99 -11.22
C ARG A 15 1.90 3.99 -12.37
N LEU A 16 2.49 2.82 -12.16
CA LEU A 16 2.52 1.71 -13.12
C LEU A 16 1.26 0.84 -13.03
N LYS A 17 0.86 0.45 -11.81
CA LYS A 17 -0.28 -0.45 -11.58
C LYS A 17 -1.00 -0.08 -10.29
N LYS A 18 -2.27 -0.47 -10.21
CA LYS A 18 -3.11 -0.29 -9.02
C LYS A 18 -3.93 -1.55 -8.76
N ARG A 19 -4.02 -1.95 -7.49
CA ARG A 19 -4.88 -3.01 -6.98
C ARG A 19 -5.65 -2.48 -5.75
N LYS A 20 -6.81 -3.06 -5.48
CA LYS A 20 -7.66 -2.70 -4.34
C LYS A 20 -8.15 -3.95 -3.65
N THR A 21 -8.40 -3.85 -2.35
CA THR A 21 -9.13 -4.88 -1.59
C THR A 21 -10.64 -4.74 -1.78
N SER A 22 -11.39 -5.67 -1.19
CA SER A 22 -12.81 -5.48 -0.90
C SER A 22 -13.04 -4.28 0.04
N ILE A 23 -14.27 -3.74 -0.02
CA ILE A 23 -14.77 -2.71 0.88
C ILE A 23 -15.31 -3.41 2.14
N LYS A 24 -14.87 -2.98 3.32
CA LYS A 24 -15.40 -3.47 4.60
C LYS A 24 -16.39 -2.43 5.12
N LYS A 25 -17.65 -2.83 5.30
CA LYS A 25 -18.72 -1.89 5.67
C LYS A 25 -18.71 -1.59 7.17
N ASN A 26 -19.01 -0.34 7.51
CA ASN A 26 -19.30 0.17 8.84
C ASN A 26 -18.27 -0.27 9.90
N THR A 27 -16.99 -0.05 9.63
CA THR A 27 -15.90 -0.42 10.55
C THR A 27 -14.74 0.56 10.51
N LEU A 28 -14.13 0.80 11.67
CA LEU A 28 -12.87 1.55 11.82
C LEU A 28 -11.66 0.61 11.96
N ASN A 29 -11.89 -0.68 12.17
CA ASN A 29 -10.87 -1.70 12.35
C ASN A 29 -11.10 -2.84 11.35
N PRO A 30 -10.94 -2.58 10.04
CA PRO A 30 -11.19 -3.57 9.02
C PRO A 30 -10.15 -4.70 9.06
N ASN A 31 -10.61 -5.95 8.96
CA ASN A 31 -9.76 -7.09 8.63
C ASN A 31 -9.92 -7.44 7.15
N TYR A 32 -8.82 -7.36 6.40
CA TYR A 32 -8.82 -7.65 4.96
C TYR A 32 -8.41 -9.09 4.67
N ASN A 33 -7.25 -9.54 5.16
CA ASN A 33 -6.66 -10.85 4.84
C ASN A 33 -6.64 -11.14 3.32
N GLU A 34 -6.45 -10.10 2.51
CA GLU A 34 -6.43 -10.15 1.04
C GLU A 34 -5.01 -9.93 0.52
N ALA A 35 -4.56 -10.78 -0.40
CA ALA A 35 -3.27 -10.61 -1.06
C ALA A 35 -3.41 -9.73 -2.32
N LEU A 36 -2.64 -8.64 -2.38
CA LEU A 36 -2.53 -7.81 -3.59
C LEU A 36 -1.22 -8.15 -4.30
N VAL A 37 -1.33 -8.79 -5.47
CA VAL A 37 -0.17 -9.29 -6.23
C VAL A 37 0.22 -8.33 -7.36
N PHE A 38 1.52 -8.08 -7.48
CA PHE A 38 2.15 -7.28 -8.53
C PHE A 38 3.30 -8.06 -9.15
N ASP A 39 3.31 -8.16 -10.48
CA ASP A 39 4.42 -8.73 -11.23
C ASP A 39 5.48 -7.65 -11.44
N VAL A 40 6.66 -7.84 -10.84
CA VAL A 40 7.77 -6.89 -10.91
C VAL A 40 9.02 -7.65 -11.38
N PRO A 41 9.64 -7.25 -12.51
CA PRO A 41 10.92 -7.81 -12.92
C PRO A 41 11.98 -7.64 -11.83
N HIS A 42 12.84 -8.64 -11.66
CA HIS A 42 13.87 -8.61 -10.61
C HIS A 42 14.78 -7.37 -10.72
N GLU A 43 15.16 -6.98 -11.94
CA GLU A 43 15.94 -5.77 -12.23
C GLU A 43 15.23 -4.46 -11.83
N SER A 44 13.90 -4.43 -11.80
CA SER A 44 13.11 -3.25 -11.45
C SER A 44 12.82 -3.15 -9.94
N VAL A 45 12.98 -4.23 -9.16
CA VAL A 45 12.49 -4.28 -7.77
C VAL A 45 13.15 -3.24 -6.84
N HIS A 46 14.37 -2.82 -7.18
CA HIS A 46 15.11 -1.79 -6.45
C HIS A 46 14.72 -0.35 -6.81
N HIS A 47 13.92 -0.17 -7.87
CA HIS A 47 13.55 1.12 -8.44
C HIS A 47 12.03 1.38 -8.38
N VAL A 48 11.31 0.56 -7.62
CA VAL A 48 9.87 0.67 -7.45
C VAL A 48 9.50 0.92 -6.00
N SER A 49 8.35 1.54 -5.82
CA SER A 49 7.71 1.72 -4.53
C SER A 49 6.23 1.39 -4.58
N LEU A 50 5.66 1.01 -3.44
CA LEU A 50 4.22 0.90 -3.24
C LEU A 50 3.75 2.09 -2.41
N THR A 51 2.77 2.81 -2.94
CA THR A 51 1.94 3.72 -2.16
C THR A 51 0.66 3.00 -1.77
N ILE A 52 0.45 2.81 -0.48
CA ILE A 52 -0.70 2.11 0.10
C ILE A 52 -1.58 3.16 0.76
N ALA A 53 -2.80 3.34 0.26
CA ALA A 53 -3.75 4.30 0.81
C ALA A 53 -4.98 3.57 1.37
N VAL A 54 -5.42 3.99 2.56
CA VAL A 54 -6.72 3.62 3.11
C VAL A 54 -7.72 4.68 2.66
N VAL A 55 -8.82 4.23 2.10
CA VAL A 55 -9.83 5.09 1.47
C VAL A 55 -11.19 4.74 2.04
N ASP A 56 -11.95 5.76 2.47
CA ASP A 56 -13.34 5.61 2.82
C ASP A 56 -14.19 5.57 1.54
N TYR A 57 -15.07 4.58 1.43
CA TYR A 57 -15.98 4.47 0.30
C TYR A 57 -17.30 5.17 0.63
N ASP A 58 -17.71 6.09 -0.25
CA ASP A 58 -19.01 6.73 -0.18
C ASP A 58 -19.88 6.29 -1.35
N CYS A 59 -21.11 5.85 -1.07
CA CYS A 59 -22.04 5.37 -2.09
C CYS A 59 -22.65 6.51 -2.93
N ILE A 60 -22.80 7.69 -2.33
CA ILE A 60 -23.42 8.87 -2.96
C ILE A 60 -22.38 9.98 -3.17
N GLY A 61 -21.37 10.06 -2.29
CA GLY A 61 -20.33 11.09 -2.29
C GLY A 61 -19.06 10.69 -3.04
N HIS A 62 -17.98 11.43 -2.77
CA HIS A 62 -16.65 11.15 -3.28
C HIS A 62 -15.86 10.38 -2.23
N ASN A 63 -15.26 9.25 -2.65
CA ASN A 63 -14.35 8.49 -1.79
C ASN A 63 -13.23 9.38 -1.22
N GLU A 64 -13.09 9.39 0.10
CA GLU A 64 -12.10 10.18 0.82
C GLU A 64 -10.86 9.35 1.17
N VAL A 65 -9.66 9.92 1.03
CA VAL A 65 -8.44 9.24 1.50
C VAL A 65 -8.27 9.51 2.98
N ILE A 66 -8.40 8.47 3.80
CA ILE A 66 -8.17 8.54 5.25
C ILE A 66 -6.68 8.80 5.53
N GLY A 67 -5.80 8.14 4.78
CA GLY A 67 -4.36 8.33 4.88
C GLY A 67 -3.58 7.36 4.03
N LEU A 68 -2.27 7.56 3.94
CA LEU A 68 -1.38 6.71 3.16
C LEU A 68 -0.08 6.38 3.88
N CYS A 69 0.56 5.31 3.46
CA CYS A 69 1.95 4.99 3.76
C CYS A 69 2.68 4.56 2.49
N ARG A 70 4.01 4.56 2.53
CA ARG A 70 4.88 4.17 1.42
C ARG A 70 5.88 3.12 1.87
N VAL A 71 6.12 2.13 1.02
CA VAL A 71 7.19 1.13 1.16
C VAL A 71 7.91 1.02 -0.17
N GLY A 72 9.24 0.86 -0.19
CA GLY A 72 9.98 0.80 -1.46
C GLY A 72 11.20 1.71 -1.54
N SER A 73 11.70 1.90 -2.76
CA SER A 73 12.86 2.74 -3.07
C SER A 73 12.69 4.19 -2.62
N ASP A 74 11.48 4.71 -2.78
CA ASP A 74 11.15 6.13 -2.56
C ASP A 74 10.51 6.38 -1.18
N ALA A 75 10.59 5.39 -0.28
CA ALA A 75 10.09 5.50 1.08
C ALA A 75 11.23 5.88 2.05
N ASP A 76 10.86 6.49 3.17
CA ASP A 76 11.75 6.79 4.28
C ASP A 76 11.40 5.95 5.52
N GLY A 77 12.37 5.86 6.44
CA GLY A 77 12.19 5.21 7.75
C GLY A 77 11.65 3.78 7.66
N PRO A 78 10.59 3.43 8.42
CA PRO A 78 10.05 2.07 8.46
C PRO A 78 9.64 1.52 7.09
N GLY A 79 9.22 2.40 6.17
CA GLY A 79 8.83 2.02 4.82
C GLY A 79 9.99 1.45 4.01
N ARG A 80 11.18 2.04 4.16
CA ARG A 80 12.41 1.62 3.50
C ARG A 80 12.98 0.36 4.14
N GLU A 81 12.98 0.31 5.46
CA GLU A 81 13.50 -0.82 6.23
C GLU A 81 12.70 -2.10 5.98
N HIS A 82 11.37 -2.00 5.95
CA HIS A 82 10.51 -3.14 5.61
C HIS A 82 10.81 -3.64 4.18
N TRP A 83 10.94 -2.73 3.20
CA TRP A 83 11.30 -3.12 1.83
C TRP A 83 12.67 -3.82 1.76
N ALA A 84 13.66 -3.31 2.49
CA ALA A 84 14.99 -3.93 2.57
C ALA A 84 14.93 -5.33 3.18
N GLN A 85 14.16 -5.53 4.26
CA GLN A 85 13.96 -6.84 4.86
C GLN A 85 13.27 -7.83 3.91
N MET A 86 12.27 -7.36 3.15
CA MET A 86 11.59 -8.18 2.13
C MET A 86 12.58 -8.66 1.05
N LEU A 87 13.45 -7.77 0.56
CA LEU A 87 14.47 -8.11 -0.43
C LEU A 87 15.54 -9.05 0.13
N ALA A 88 15.96 -8.85 1.39
CA ALA A 88 16.95 -9.69 2.06
C ALA A 88 16.44 -11.09 2.42
N ASN A 89 15.12 -11.29 2.47
CA ASN A 89 14.48 -12.56 2.85
C ASN A 89 13.51 -13.07 1.75
N PRO A 90 14.01 -13.49 0.57
CA PRO A 90 13.16 -13.94 -0.51
C PRO A 90 12.23 -15.08 -0.10
N ARG A 91 10.96 -15.01 -0.54
CA ARG A 91 9.89 -15.99 -0.26
C ARG A 91 9.46 -16.07 1.22
N LYS A 92 9.99 -15.23 2.09
CA LYS A 92 9.52 -15.10 3.48
C LYS A 92 8.64 -13.84 3.58
N PRO A 93 7.36 -13.98 3.97
CA PRO A 93 6.53 -12.83 4.29
C PRO A 93 7.14 -12.02 5.45
N ILE A 94 7.19 -10.70 5.28
CA ILE A 94 7.58 -9.76 6.33
C ILE A 94 6.33 -9.00 6.76
N GLU A 95 6.08 -8.95 8.06
CA GLU A 95 4.93 -8.24 8.64
C GLU A 95 5.41 -6.99 9.36
N HIS A 96 4.72 -5.87 9.14
CA HIS A 96 5.04 -4.61 9.80
C HIS A 96 3.83 -3.68 9.82
N TRP A 97 3.62 -2.98 10.93
CA TRP A 97 2.65 -1.90 11.04
C TRP A 97 3.22 -0.60 10.49
N HIS A 98 2.44 0.14 9.71
CA HIS A 98 2.83 1.46 9.20
C HIS A 98 1.82 2.51 9.65
N THR A 99 2.31 3.62 10.19
CA THR A 99 1.47 4.77 10.52
C THR A 99 0.98 5.41 9.22
N LEU A 100 -0.33 5.70 9.16
CA LEU A 100 -0.90 6.46 8.05
C LEU A 100 -0.57 7.94 8.21
N VAL A 101 -0.15 8.56 7.12
CA VAL A 101 0.10 10.00 7.03
C VAL A 101 -1.05 10.63 6.27
N GLU A 102 -1.51 11.79 6.74
CA GLU A 102 -2.52 12.60 6.07
C GLU A 102 -2.01 13.07 4.70
N VAL A 103 -2.91 13.09 3.72
CA VAL A 103 -2.62 13.67 2.41
C VAL A 103 -2.89 15.17 2.52
N ARG A 104 -1.83 15.96 2.68
CA ARG A 104 -1.90 17.43 2.56
C ARG A 104 -2.07 17.86 1.11
#